data_AF-A2FQ36-F1
#
_entry.id   AF-A2FQ36-F1
#
_cell.length_a   1.000
_cell.length_b   1.000
_cell.length_c   1.000
_cell.angle_alpha   90.00
_cell.angle_beta   90.00
_cell.angle_gamma   90.00
#
_symmetry.space_group_name_H-M   'P 1'
#
loop_
_entity.id
_entity.type
_entity.pdbx_description
1 polymer ?
#
loop_
_entity_poly.entity_id
_entity_poly.type
_entity_poly.pdbx_seq_one_letter_code
_entity_poly.pdbx_strand_id
1 'polypeptide(L)'
;MIVKNQFNIGQYTFGFIKNEPYQLIFYDNVANGIFFSQVTEAISCNRRDKYSILSELSNKQRGEDGLYTFALVYESANKYNIWQQLNNPINKPEGYVSHTVSGYKPLDIQASLFCWGGLARSNYPYTLLDGCPGHKFWCFSIGMLATNDENRRRIPSNCDEVDSVSIWVKVSEYLIRRKSFININMSYQTNLPLINAYIASI
;
A
#
# COMPACT_ATOMS: atom_id res chain seq x y z
N MET A 1 -14.23 -5.99 -10.37
CA MET A 1 -12.88 -5.92 -9.80
C MET A 1 -12.33 -4.52 -10.01
N ILE A 2 -11.91 -3.84 -8.94
CA ILE A 2 -11.45 -2.44 -8.98
C ILE A 2 -10.06 -2.37 -9.63
N VAL A 3 -9.15 -3.26 -9.24
CA VAL A 3 -7.82 -3.40 -9.82
C VAL A 3 -7.84 -4.47 -10.91
N LYS A 4 -7.50 -4.10 -12.14
CA LYS A 4 -7.50 -5.02 -13.29
C LYS A 4 -6.09 -5.42 -13.70
N ASN A 5 -5.98 -6.56 -14.40
CA ASN A 5 -4.75 -7.03 -15.05
C ASN A 5 -3.53 -6.99 -14.12
N GLN A 6 -3.63 -7.63 -12.95
CA GLN A 6 -2.52 -7.66 -12.01
C GLN A 6 -1.39 -8.57 -12.50
N PHE A 7 -0.14 -8.17 -12.30
CA PHE A 7 1.05 -8.92 -12.68
C PHE A 7 2.22 -8.65 -11.74
N ASN A 8 3.19 -9.56 -11.70
CA ASN A 8 4.35 -9.46 -10.84
C ASN A 8 5.63 -9.21 -11.64
N ILE A 9 6.52 -8.37 -11.11
CA ILE A 9 7.90 -8.20 -11.56
C ILE A 9 8.81 -8.36 -10.34
N GLY A 10 9.50 -9.51 -10.26
CA GLY A 10 10.22 -9.90 -9.05
C GLY A 10 9.25 -9.98 -7.86
N GLN A 11 9.58 -9.28 -6.78
CA GLN A 11 8.73 -9.19 -5.58
C GLN A 11 7.61 -8.14 -5.66
N TYR A 12 7.55 -7.35 -6.73
CA TYR A 12 6.62 -6.23 -6.84
C TYR A 12 5.38 -6.61 -7.64
N THR A 13 4.21 -6.26 -7.13
CA THR A 13 2.93 -6.43 -7.82
C THR A 13 2.47 -5.10 -8.43
N PHE A 14 1.98 -5.17 -9.66
CA PHE A 14 1.41 -4.06 -10.41
C PHE A 14 0.01 -4.43 -10.89
N GLY A 15 -0.77 -3.42 -11.22
CA GLY A 15 -2.11 -3.57 -11.78
C GLY A 15 -2.61 -2.25 -12.35
N PHE A 16 -3.83 -2.25 -12.87
CA PHE A 16 -4.43 -1.08 -13.51
C PHE A 16 -5.69 -0.64 -12.77
N ILE A 17 -5.75 0.64 -12.42
CA ILE A 17 -6.92 1.28 -11.82
C ILE A 17 -7.30 2.41 -12.76
N LYS A 18 -8.54 2.40 -13.28
CA LYS A 18 -9.01 3.36 -14.31
C LYS A 18 -8.05 3.48 -15.51
N ASN A 19 -7.53 2.36 -15.99
CA ASN A 19 -6.58 2.26 -17.11
C ASN A 19 -5.21 2.91 -16.88
N GLU A 20 -4.91 3.28 -15.63
CA GLU A 20 -3.61 3.84 -15.24
C GLU A 20 -2.81 2.78 -14.47
N PRO A 21 -1.48 2.73 -14.64
CA PRO A 21 -0.64 1.74 -13.95
C PRO A 21 -0.39 2.12 -12.49
N TYR A 22 -0.58 1.15 -11.60
CA TYR A 22 -0.33 1.27 -10.17
C TYR A 22 0.55 0.13 -9.66
N GLN A 23 1.36 0.42 -8.64
CA GLN A 23 2.12 -0.57 -7.88
C GLN A 23 1.43 -0.82 -6.54
N LEU A 24 1.29 -2.09 -6.15
CA LEU A 24 0.85 -2.47 -4.80
C LEU A 24 1.95 -2.09 -3.81
N ILE A 25 1.60 -1.31 -2.80
CA ILE A 25 2.54 -0.86 -1.76
C ILE A 25 2.17 -1.35 -0.37
N PHE A 26 0.94 -1.80 -0.20
CA PHE A 26 0.44 -2.34 1.06
C PHE A 26 -0.74 -3.28 0.81
N TYR A 27 -0.80 -4.38 1.54
CA TYR A 27 -1.93 -5.31 1.61
C TYR A 27 -2.01 -5.91 3.01
N ASP A 28 -3.22 -5.97 3.54
CA ASP A 28 -3.54 -6.57 4.83
C ASP A 28 -4.81 -7.41 4.66
N ASN A 29 -4.76 -8.66 5.13
CA ASN A 29 -5.85 -9.61 5.11
C ASN A 29 -5.97 -10.31 6.47
N VAL A 30 -6.97 -9.90 7.24
CA VAL A 30 -7.20 -10.33 8.62
C VAL A 30 -8.22 -11.47 8.73
N ALA A 31 -8.74 -11.99 7.62
CA ALA A 31 -9.78 -13.04 7.60
C ALA A 31 -9.44 -14.27 8.47
N ASN A 32 -8.15 -14.61 8.56
CA ASN A 32 -7.64 -15.75 9.32
C ASN A 32 -7.07 -15.34 10.70
N GLY A 33 -7.35 -14.13 11.18
CA GLY A 33 -6.79 -13.59 12.43
C GLY A 33 -5.29 -13.29 12.35
N ILE A 34 -4.76 -13.08 11.14
CA ILE A 34 -3.36 -12.74 10.92
C ILE A 34 -3.24 -11.21 10.95
N PHE A 35 -2.55 -10.68 11.97
CA PHE A 35 -2.30 -9.25 12.15
C PHE A 35 -0.81 -8.94 12.11
N PHE A 36 -0.44 -7.68 11.93
CA PHE A 36 0.94 -7.23 12.10
C PHE A 36 1.35 -7.31 13.57
N SER A 37 2.49 -7.90 13.89
CA SER A 37 2.94 -8.06 15.27
C SER A 37 3.42 -6.73 15.87
N GLN A 38 3.89 -5.82 15.03
CA GLN A 38 4.42 -4.52 15.43
C GLN A 38 4.45 -3.55 14.25
N VAL A 39 4.60 -2.27 14.57
CA VAL A 39 4.67 -1.16 13.60
C VAL A 39 5.74 -1.37 12.54
N THR A 40 6.93 -1.87 12.91
CA THR A 40 8.03 -2.10 11.96
C THR A 40 7.68 -3.16 10.93
N GLU A 41 6.94 -4.21 11.31
CA GLU A 41 6.41 -5.20 10.37
C GLU A 41 5.33 -4.56 9.48
N ALA A 42 4.45 -3.73 10.03
CA ALA A 42 3.42 -3.04 9.23
C ALA A 42 4.02 -2.06 8.18
N ILE A 43 5.21 -1.52 8.43
CA ILE A 43 5.93 -0.64 7.50
C ILE A 43 6.67 -1.42 6.41
N SER A 44 7.14 -2.63 6.72
CA SER A 44 7.87 -3.49 5.79
C SER A 44 7.59 -4.97 6.06
N CYS A 45 6.89 -5.63 5.14
CA CYS A 45 6.56 -7.05 5.21
C CYS A 45 6.39 -7.61 3.80
N ASN A 46 6.78 -8.87 3.60
CA ASN A 46 6.55 -9.58 2.34
C ASN A 46 6.00 -10.98 2.62
N ARG A 47 4.76 -11.04 3.14
CA ARG A 47 4.03 -12.28 3.43
C ARG A 47 2.70 -12.26 2.69
N ARG A 48 2.14 -13.45 2.44
CA ARG A 48 0.91 -13.65 1.65
C ARG A 48 -0.26 -12.77 2.12
N ASP A 49 -0.55 -12.77 3.42
CA ASP A 49 -1.69 -12.02 4.00
C ASP A 49 -1.29 -10.64 4.52
N LYS A 50 0.00 -10.31 4.48
CA LYS A 50 0.57 -9.07 5.00
C LYS A 50 1.74 -8.64 4.13
N TYR A 51 1.52 -7.66 3.28
CA TYR A 51 2.54 -7.09 2.42
C TYR A 51 2.63 -5.59 2.64
N SER A 52 3.84 -5.06 2.73
CA SER A 52 4.09 -3.64 2.91
C SER A 52 5.48 -3.29 2.40
N ILE A 53 5.55 -2.30 1.53
CA ILE A 53 6.79 -1.67 1.07
C ILE A 53 6.72 -0.16 1.30
N LEU A 54 5.99 0.28 2.33
CA LEU A 54 5.81 1.70 2.65
C LEU A 54 7.14 2.41 2.91
N SER A 55 8.14 1.69 3.45
CA SER A 55 9.52 2.19 3.61
C SER A 55 10.29 2.38 2.29
N GLU A 56 9.86 1.77 1.18
CA GLU A 56 10.52 1.87 -0.13
C GLU A 56 9.96 3.01 -1.01
N LEU A 57 8.91 3.70 -0.57
CA LEU A 57 8.35 4.84 -1.31
C LEU A 57 9.38 5.94 -1.47
N SER A 58 9.52 6.42 -2.71
CA SER A 58 10.52 7.42 -3.08
C SER A 58 9.94 8.40 -4.10
N ASN A 59 10.72 9.42 -4.47
CA ASN A 59 10.32 10.37 -5.49
C ASN A 59 10.06 9.73 -6.87
N LYS A 60 10.47 8.48 -7.10
CA LYS A 60 10.22 7.75 -8.36
C LYS A 60 8.74 7.40 -8.57
N GLN A 61 7.92 7.41 -7.51
CA GLN A 61 6.48 7.16 -7.57
C GLN A 61 5.64 8.46 -7.52
N ARG A 62 6.30 9.62 -7.53
CA ARG A 62 5.59 10.91 -7.60
C ARG A 62 5.21 11.23 -9.05
N GLY A 63 4.10 11.91 -9.22
CA GLY A 63 3.72 12.55 -10.49
C GLY A 63 4.59 13.77 -10.79
N GLU A 64 4.36 14.38 -11.94
CA GLU A 64 5.04 15.61 -12.37
C GLU A 64 4.76 16.80 -11.43
N ASP A 65 3.63 16.79 -10.74
CA ASP A 65 3.28 17.77 -9.70
C ASP A 65 4.00 17.54 -8.37
N GLY A 66 4.89 16.54 -8.29
CA GLY A 66 5.63 16.20 -7.09
C GLY A 66 4.78 15.53 -6.01
N LEU A 67 3.53 15.12 -6.28
CA LEU A 67 2.68 14.42 -5.32
C LEU A 67 2.64 12.92 -5.59
N TYR A 68 2.35 12.13 -4.56
CA TYR A 68 1.93 10.74 -4.75
C TYR A 68 0.46 10.71 -5.10
N THR A 69 0.07 9.89 -6.07
CA THR A 69 -1.33 9.53 -6.30
C THR A 69 -1.57 8.13 -5.74
N PHE A 70 -2.33 8.03 -4.66
CA PHE A 70 -2.66 6.76 -4.03
C PHE A 70 -4.06 6.29 -4.40
N ALA A 71 -4.28 4.98 -4.30
CA ALA A 71 -5.59 4.38 -4.26
C ALA A 71 -5.69 3.43 -3.06
N LEU A 72 -6.73 3.61 -2.26
CA LEU A 72 -7.12 2.77 -1.13
C LEU A 72 -8.30 1.94 -1.58
N VAL A 73 -8.16 0.62 -1.58
CA VAL A 73 -9.13 -0.30 -2.20
C VAL A 73 -9.65 -1.28 -1.16
N TYR A 74 -10.98 -1.32 -1.03
CA TYR A 74 -11.74 -2.28 -0.26
C TYR A 74 -12.52 -3.18 -1.22
N GLU A 75 -11.88 -4.23 -1.72
CA GLU A 75 -12.41 -5.03 -2.84
C GLU A 75 -13.75 -5.70 -2.48
N SER A 76 -13.87 -6.27 -1.28
CA SER A 76 -15.11 -6.93 -0.81
C SER A 76 -16.29 -5.97 -0.66
N ALA A 77 -16.03 -4.70 -0.37
CA ALA A 77 -17.05 -3.65 -0.27
C ALA A 77 -17.32 -2.96 -1.61
N ASN A 78 -16.58 -3.31 -2.67
CA ASN A 78 -16.58 -2.63 -3.97
C ASN A 78 -16.48 -1.10 -3.83
N LYS A 79 -15.58 -0.63 -2.95
CA LYS A 79 -15.31 0.78 -2.69
C LYS A 79 -13.83 1.08 -2.77
N TYR A 80 -13.52 2.30 -3.16
CA TYR A 80 -12.15 2.80 -3.14
C TYR A 80 -12.10 4.32 -2.96
N ASN A 81 -10.93 4.83 -2.61
CA ASN A 81 -10.60 6.25 -2.68
C ASN A 81 -9.32 6.43 -3.49
N ILE A 82 -9.32 7.36 -4.44
CA ILE A 82 -8.14 7.83 -5.19
C ILE A 82 -7.92 9.29 -4.84
N TRP A 83 -6.72 9.61 -4.37
CA TRP A 83 -6.36 10.96 -3.96
C TRP A 83 -4.86 11.20 -4.17
N GLN A 84 -4.46 12.46 -4.10
CA GLN A 84 -3.06 12.83 -4.02
C GLN A 84 -2.67 13.31 -2.63
N GLN A 85 -1.42 13.08 -2.23
CA GLN A 85 -0.83 13.71 -1.05
C GLN A 85 0.68 13.90 -1.22
N LEU A 86 1.25 14.85 -0.48
CA LEU A 86 2.65 15.20 -0.55
C LEU A 86 3.53 14.17 0.18
N ASN A 87 3.12 13.72 1.35
CA ASN A 87 3.99 12.95 2.24
C ASN A 87 3.77 11.44 2.10
N ASN A 88 4.83 10.67 2.32
CA ASN A 88 4.68 9.23 2.57
C ASN A 88 3.80 9.06 3.83
N PRO A 89 2.72 8.25 3.78
CA PRO A 89 1.79 8.11 4.90
C PRO A 89 2.42 7.73 6.25
N ILE A 90 3.57 7.05 6.26
CA ILE A 90 4.25 6.66 7.52
C ILE A 90 4.96 7.83 8.21
N ASN A 91 5.21 8.93 7.48
CA ASN A 91 5.83 10.11 8.05
C ASN A 91 4.83 10.82 8.95
N LYS A 92 5.31 11.30 10.10
CA LYS A 92 4.49 12.12 10.99
C LYS A 92 4.05 13.37 10.20
N PRO A 93 2.75 13.68 10.14
CA PRO A 93 2.31 14.91 9.49
C PRO A 93 2.92 16.11 10.21
N GLU A 94 3.40 17.11 9.47
CA GLU A 94 3.96 18.38 10.01
C GLU A 94 2.90 19.29 10.65
N GLY A 95 1.77 18.71 11.05
CA GLY A 95 0.52 19.38 11.35
C GLY A 95 -0.59 18.92 10.40
N TYR A 96 -1.83 18.94 10.88
CA TYR A 96 -3.00 18.73 10.05
C TYR A 96 -3.54 20.10 9.62
N VAL A 97 -3.62 20.36 8.32
CA VAL A 97 -4.34 21.54 7.83
C VAL A 97 -5.77 21.10 7.57
N SER A 98 -6.70 21.53 8.44
CA SER A 98 -8.13 21.21 8.31
C SER A 98 -8.43 19.70 8.21
N HIS A 99 -7.79 18.89 9.06
CA HIS A 99 -8.00 17.43 9.10
C HIS A 99 -7.74 16.72 7.76
N THR A 100 -6.80 17.24 6.98
CA THR A 100 -6.31 16.61 5.76
C THR A 100 -4.78 16.52 5.79
N VAL A 101 -4.23 15.59 5.03
CA VAL A 101 -2.78 15.48 4.83
C VAL A 101 -2.26 16.61 3.93
N SER A 102 -0.99 16.98 4.08
CA SER A 102 -0.36 17.98 3.22
C SER A 102 -0.46 17.59 1.75
N GLY A 103 -0.86 18.53 0.90
CA GLY A 103 -1.05 18.30 -0.53
C GLY A 103 -2.25 17.41 -0.88
N TYR A 104 -3.20 17.23 0.04
CA TYR A 104 -4.43 16.47 -0.21
C TYR A 104 -5.20 17.04 -1.42
N LYS A 105 -5.43 16.19 -2.43
CA LYS A 105 -6.33 16.48 -3.56
C LYS A 105 -7.21 15.26 -3.82
N PRO A 106 -8.53 15.34 -3.61
CA PRO A 106 -9.43 14.23 -3.95
C PRO A 106 -9.52 14.08 -5.47
N LEU A 107 -9.40 12.86 -5.99
CA LEU A 107 -9.56 12.57 -7.41
C LEU A 107 -10.82 11.74 -7.68
N ASP A 108 -11.08 10.73 -6.86
CA ASP A 108 -12.32 9.95 -6.87
C ASP A 108 -12.52 9.24 -5.54
N ILE A 109 -13.52 9.66 -4.76
CA ILE A 109 -13.73 9.21 -3.38
C ILE A 109 -15.09 8.51 -3.30
N GLN A 110 -15.09 7.20 -3.06
CA GLN A 110 -16.32 6.41 -2.88
C GLN A 110 -16.57 6.02 -1.40
N ALA A 111 -15.54 6.15 -0.57
CA ALA A 111 -15.57 5.88 0.85
C ALA A 111 -15.29 7.19 1.62
N SER A 112 -16.34 7.97 1.89
CA SER A 112 -16.23 9.33 2.43
C SER A 112 -16.92 9.54 3.79
N LEU A 113 -17.40 8.47 4.45
CA LEU A 113 -18.11 8.65 5.72
C LEU A 113 -17.20 9.27 6.79
N PHE A 114 -17.74 10.28 7.48
CA PHE A 114 -17.12 11.08 8.55
C PHE A 114 -15.99 12.02 8.10
N CYS A 115 -14.77 11.54 7.94
CA CYS A 115 -13.57 12.40 8.03
C CYS A 115 -12.43 12.02 7.08
N TRP A 116 -12.74 11.39 5.94
CA TRP A 116 -11.71 11.05 4.96
C TRP A 116 -10.91 12.28 4.51
N GLY A 117 -9.60 12.28 4.78
CA GLY A 117 -8.67 13.37 4.49
C GLY A 117 -7.30 12.93 3.97
N GLY A 118 -7.19 11.68 3.52
CA GLY A 118 -5.94 11.03 3.12
C GLY A 118 -5.27 10.27 4.26
N LEU A 119 -4.28 9.43 3.94
CA LEU A 119 -3.66 8.53 4.93
C LEU A 119 -2.51 9.20 5.68
N ALA A 120 -2.59 9.13 7.00
CA ALA A 120 -1.54 9.56 7.93
C ALA A 120 -1.32 8.52 9.01
N ARG A 121 -0.20 8.65 9.74
CA ARG A 121 0.05 7.87 10.94
C ARG A 121 -1.10 8.01 11.92
N SER A 122 -1.70 6.88 12.31
CA SER A 122 -2.82 6.89 13.24
C SER A 122 -2.38 7.27 14.64
N ASN A 123 -3.27 7.95 15.37
CA ASN A 123 -3.12 8.18 16.81
C ASN A 123 -3.54 6.95 17.64
N TYR A 124 -4.12 5.93 17.01
CA TYR A 124 -4.49 4.68 17.68
C TYR A 124 -3.32 3.71 17.74
N PRO A 125 -3.07 3.06 18.89
CA PRO A 125 -1.95 2.13 19.04
C PRO A 125 -2.18 0.78 18.34
N TYR A 126 -3.33 0.58 17.69
CA TYR A 126 -3.76 -0.70 17.13
C TYR A 126 -3.77 -0.73 15.59
N THR A 127 -3.36 0.37 14.94
CA THR A 127 -3.30 0.47 13.47
C THR A 127 -2.08 1.29 13.06
N LEU A 128 -1.53 1.02 11.88
CA LEU A 128 -0.43 1.81 11.35
C LEU A 128 -0.91 3.19 10.87
N LEU A 129 -1.85 3.20 9.93
CA LEU A 129 -2.38 4.42 9.33
C LEU A 129 -3.89 4.48 9.53
N ASP A 130 -4.42 5.69 9.40
CA ASP A 130 -5.85 5.95 9.33
C ASP A 130 -6.12 7.12 8.37
N GLY A 131 -7.30 7.10 7.75
CA GLY A 131 -7.77 8.09 6.78
C GLY A 131 -8.49 9.31 7.36
N CYS A 132 -8.60 9.42 8.70
CA CYS A 132 -9.16 10.56 9.42
C CYS A 132 -8.08 11.35 10.18
N PRO A 133 -7.15 12.01 9.47
CA PRO A 133 -6.03 12.72 10.07
C PRO A 133 -6.51 13.78 11.08
N GLY A 134 -5.94 13.73 12.29
CA GLY A 134 -6.26 14.68 13.37
C GLY A 134 -7.58 14.41 14.08
N HIS A 135 -8.26 13.30 13.80
CA HIS A 135 -9.45 12.86 14.52
C HIS A 135 -9.20 11.61 15.39
N LYS A 136 -10.17 11.34 16.27
CA LYS A 136 -10.32 10.10 17.05
C LYS A 136 -11.34 9.17 16.40
N PHE A 137 -11.48 9.22 15.09
CA PHE A 137 -12.29 8.25 14.36
C PHE A 137 -11.35 7.25 13.72
N TRP A 138 -11.82 6.01 13.59
CA TRP A 138 -11.02 4.89 13.11
C TRP A 138 -11.82 4.15 12.05
N CYS A 139 -12.04 4.83 10.92
CA CYS A 139 -12.95 4.39 9.87
C CYS A 139 -12.25 3.99 8.58
N PHE A 140 -10.94 4.22 8.46
CA PHE A 140 -10.17 3.95 7.24
C PHE A 140 -8.81 3.37 7.59
N SER A 141 -8.84 2.32 8.40
CA SER A 141 -7.71 1.76 9.11
C SER A 141 -6.86 0.92 8.20
N ILE A 142 -5.55 1.04 8.35
CA ILE A 142 -4.56 0.28 7.56
C ILE A 142 -3.47 -0.23 8.48
N GLY A 143 -3.12 -1.51 8.34
CA GLY A 143 -2.06 -2.14 9.11
C GLY A 143 -2.49 -2.43 10.53
N MET A 144 -3.50 -3.28 10.65
CA MET A 144 -4.04 -3.72 11.93
C MET A 144 -2.94 -4.45 12.71
N LEU A 145 -2.69 -3.99 13.95
CA LEU A 145 -1.71 -4.61 14.84
C LEU A 145 -2.37 -5.68 15.69
N ALA A 146 -1.64 -6.75 16.01
CA ALA A 146 -2.08 -7.78 16.93
C ALA A 146 -2.35 -7.14 18.30
N THR A 147 -3.53 -7.39 18.85
CA THR A 147 -3.94 -6.87 20.16
C THR A 147 -4.53 -8.00 21.00
N ASN A 148 -4.57 -7.81 22.32
CA ASN A 148 -5.26 -8.73 23.22
C ASN A 148 -6.80 -8.56 23.20
N ASP A 149 -7.33 -7.61 22.42
CA ASP A 149 -8.76 -7.38 22.28
C ASP A 149 -9.33 -8.29 21.19
N GLU A 150 -9.91 -9.42 21.61
CA GLU A 150 -10.49 -10.42 20.72
C GLU A 150 -11.67 -9.91 19.89
N ASN A 151 -12.24 -8.74 20.23
CA ASN A 151 -13.36 -8.15 19.50
C ASN A 151 -12.92 -7.39 18.23
N ARG A 152 -11.62 -7.20 18.01
CA ARG A 152 -11.09 -6.44 16.86
C ARG A 152 -10.52 -7.36 15.80
N ARG A 153 -11.40 -8.05 15.09
CA ARG A 153 -11.01 -9.05 14.09
C ARG A 153 -10.99 -8.54 12.65
N ARG A 154 -11.60 -7.38 12.38
CA ARG A 154 -11.82 -6.87 11.02
C ARG A 154 -11.22 -5.47 10.87
N ILE A 155 -11.01 -5.06 9.62
CA ILE A 155 -10.44 -3.77 9.25
C ILE A 155 -11.57 -2.75 9.10
N PRO A 156 -11.57 -1.65 9.86
CA PRO A 156 -12.51 -0.57 9.61
C PRO A 156 -12.34 0.03 8.22
N SER A 157 -13.44 0.10 7.47
CA SER A 157 -13.52 0.53 6.08
C SER A 157 -14.78 1.36 5.87
N ASN A 158 -14.64 2.66 5.74
CA ASN A 158 -15.77 3.60 5.60
C ASN A 158 -16.78 3.44 6.75
N CYS A 159 -16.29 3.28 7.98
CA CYS A 159 -17.05 3.00 9.20
C CYS A 159 -17.95 1.75 9.13
N ASP A 160 -17.60 0.84 8.25
CA ASP A 160 -18.02 -0.56 8.25
C ASP A 160 -16.76 -1.43 8.45
N GLU A 161 -16.86 -2.73 8.26
CA GLU A 161 -15.76 -3.67 8.45
C GLU A 161 -15.53 -4.57 7.23
N VAL A 162 -14.27 -4.74 6.86
CA VAL A 162 -13.83 -5.65 5.80
C VAL A 162 -12.70 -6.55 6.30
N ASP A 163 -12.45 -7.65 5.61
CA ASP A 163 -11.37 -8.58 5.98
C ASP A 163 -10.06 -8.26 5.29
N SER A 164 -10.08 -7.46 4.22
CA SER A 164 -8.88 -7.11 3.46
C SER A 164 -8.90 -5.69 2.93
N VAL A 165 -7.71 -5.09 2.84
CA VAL A 165 -7.49 -3.77 2.27
C VAL A 165 -6.18 -3.75 1.49
N SER A 166 -6.13 -2.96 0.41
CA SER A 166 -4.88 -2.72 -0.32
C SER A 166 -4.66 -1.23 -0.58
N ILE A 167 -3.40 -0.82 -0.59
CA ILE A 167 -2.98 0.50 -1.04
C ILE A 167 -2.08 0.36 -2.24
N TRP A 168 -2.39 1.17 -3.24
CA TRP A 168 -1.71 1.25 -4.51
C TRP A 168 -1.17 2.66 -4.70
N VAL A 169 -0.02 2.80 -5.37
CA VAL A 169 0.50 4.10 -5.80
C VAL A 169 0.59 4.12 -7.32
N LYS A 170 0.14 5.21 -7.94
CA LYS A 170 0.27 5.41 -9.39
C LYS A 170 1.76 5.46 -9.73
N VAL A 171 2.15 4.81 -10.81
CA VAL A 171 3.54 4.78 -11.28
C VAL A 171 3.61 5.14 -12.75
N SER A 172 4.79 5.54 -13.23
CA SER A 172 5.02 5.69 -14.66
C SER A 172 5.33 4.33 -15.31
N GLU A 173 5.02 4.19 -16.60
CA GLU A 173 5.45 3.03 -17.39
C GLU A 173 6.97 2.85 -17.37
N TYR A 174 7.72 3.96 -17.28
CA TYR A 174 9.17 3.92 -17.15
C TYR A 174 9.62 3.14 -15.90
N LEU A 175 8.94 3.34 -14.76
CA LEU A 175 9.27 2.60 -13.54
C LEU A 175 9.03 1.09 -13.71
N ILE A 176 7.92 0.71 -14.35
CA ILE A 176 7.61 -0.69 -14.66
C ILE A 176 8.71 -1.30 -15.53
N ARG A 177 9.04 -0.66 -16.66
CA ARG A 177 10.10 -1.13 -17.58
C ARG A 177 11.45 -1.28 -16.88
N ARG A 178 11.83 -0.31 -16.05
CA ARG A 178 13.08 -0.34 -15.29
C ARG A 178 13.13 -1.52 -14.32
N LYS A 179 12.03 -1.81 -13.61
CA LYS A 179 11.94 -2.96 -12.70
C LYS A 179 12.03 -4.27 -13.48
N SER A 180 11.39 -4.38 -14.64
CA SER A 180 11.48 -5.57 -15.51
C SER A 180 12.93 -5.84 -15.95
N PHE A 181 13.64 -4.80 -16.41
CA PHE A 181 15.03 -4.92 -16.85
C PHE A 181 15.96 -5.38 -15.71
N ILE A 182 15.84 -4.78 -14.52
CA ILE A 182 16.64 -5.17 -13.35
C ILE A 182 16.37 -6.63 -12.97
N ASN A 183 15.09 -7.04 -12.96
CA ASN A 183 14.72 -8.41 -12.60
C ASN A 183 15.30 -9.44 -13.57
N ILE A 184 15.26 -9.16 -14.88
CA ILE A 184 15.87 -10.01 -15.91
C ILE A 184 17.38 -10.16 -15.67
N ASN A 185 18.09 -9.09 -15.37
CA ASN A 185 19.54 -9.17 -15.13
C ASN A 185 19.89 -9.95 -13.86
N MET A 186 19.09 -9.81 -12.80
CA MET A 186 19.30 -10.58 -11.57
C MET A 186 19.02 -12.08 -11.77
N SER A 187 18.00 -12.45 -12.57
CA SER A 187 17.75 -13.86 -12.88
C SER A 187 18.88 -14.47 -13.73
N TYR A 188 19.47 -13.71 -14.64
CA TYR A 188 20.67 -14.18 -15.36
C TYR A 188 21.88 -14.37 -14.42
N GLN A 189 22.14 -13.43 -13.51
CA GLN A 189 23.26 -13.53 -12.57
C GLN A 189 23.12 -14.70 -11.59
N THR A 190 21.91 -14.98 -11.11
CA THR A 190 21.64 -16.09 -10.18
C THR A 190 21.71 -17.47 -10.84
N ASN A 191 21.61 -17.54 -12.18
CA ASN A 191 21.77 -18.78 -12.96
C ASN A 191 23.23 -19.06 -13.41
N LEU A 192 24.18 -18.16 -13.12
CA LEU A 192 25.61 -18.37 -13.44
C LEU A 192 26.26 -19.62 -12.79
N PRO A 193 25.85 -20.13 -11.60
CA PRO A 193 26.46 -21.33 -11.03
C PRO A 193 26.19 -22.62 -11.81
N LEU A 194 25.16 -22.66 -12.66
CA LEU A 194 24.82 -23.84 -13.47
C LEU A 194 25.58 -23.91 -14.79
N ILE A 195 26.06 -22.76 -15.30
CA ILE A 195 26.83 -22.71 -16.57
C ILE A 195 28.29 -23.13 -16.33
N ASN A 196 28.88 -22.80 -15.18
CA ASN A 196 30.25 -23.19 -14.87
C ASN A 196 30.41 -24.69 -14.55
N ALA A 197 29.35 -25.40 -14.16
CA ALA A 197 29.39 -26.85 -13.97
C ALA A 197 29.36 -27.63 -15.31
N TYR A 198 28.84 -27.03 -16.38
CA TYR A 198 28.80 -27.65 -17.71
C TYR A 198 30.12 -27.44 -18.50
N ILE A 199 30.85 -26.37 -18.20
CA ILE A 199 32.16 -26.07 -18.83
C ILE A 199 33.31 -26.76 -18.08
N ALA A 200 33.19 -27.03 -16.77
CA ALA A 200 34.19 -27.77 -16.00
C ALA A 200 34.15 -29.31 -16.19
N SER A 201 33.20 -29.82 -16.97
CA SER A 201 33.06 -31.25 -17.31
C SER A 201 33.33 -31.56 -18.79
N ILE A 202 33.93 -30.63 -19.53
CA ILE A 202 34.44 -30.79 -20.91
C ILE A 202 35.96 -30.64 -20.84
#